data_AF-A0A6I2VF28-F1
#
_entry.id   AF-A0A6I2VF28-F1
#
_cell.length_a   1.000
_cell.length_b   1.000
_cell.length_c   1.000
_cell.angle_alpha   90.00
_cell.angle_beta   90.00
_cell.angle_gamma   90.00
#
_symmetry.space_group_name_H-M   'P 1'
#
loop_
_entity.id
_entity.type
_entity.pdbx_description
1 polymer ?
#
loop_
_entity_poly.entity_id
_entity_poly.type
_entity_poly.pdbx_seq_one_letter_code
_entity_poly.pdbx_strand_id
1 'polypeptide(L)'
;MSTTRESIFLLPSLCNQCGTLHAQYPINVGSNPGQSSAIGAPPEPQNIGAFFDIDNTIMRGASIYHLARGLFARKILSATDLANFAIAQGKFLTYGSENLSDMARITENALSFVTGRNVDEVTALSEDIYDEIMADKVWPGTVQLAHMHRAAGHQVWLVSAAPIELANIIANKLGLSGAIATVSEIENGIYTGRLKNPPMHGEQKALAVAQLAREHDLVLDHSFAYSDSSNDIPLLNSVGNPTAINPDSSLRTYANEHGWPVHDFRRQRLVKRYGIPAGATAIALVGAGAGLAIAATRRSRA
;
A
#
# COMPACT_ATOMS: atom_id res chain seq x y z
N MET A 1 -38.25 39.29 -41.05
CA MET A 1 -39.54 38.95 -40.41
C MET A 1 -39.38 37.55 -39.85
N SER A 2 -38.85 37.40 -38.63
CA SER A 2 -39.62 37.17 -37.40
C SER A 2 -40.66 36.06 -37.56
N THR A 3 -40.41 34.87 -37.00
CA THR A 3 -41.16 34.42 -35.81
C THR A 3 -40.42 33.24 -35.15
N THR A 4 -40.13 33.42 -33.86
CA THR A 4 -39.67 32.44 -32.87
C THR A 4 -40.78 31.44 -32.51
N ARG A 5 -40.43 30.17 -32.29
CA ARG A 5 -41.18 29.28 -31.39
C ARG A 5 -40.23 28.36 -30.62
N GLU A 6 -40.23 28.61 -29.32
CA GLU A 6 -39.62 27.80 -28.26
C GLU A 6 -40.25 26.40 -28.20
N SER A 7 -39.46 25.41 -27.80
CA SER A 7 -39.95 24.10 -27.35
C SER A 7 -38.96 23.53 -26.33
N ILE A 8 -39.14 23.99 -25.10
CA ILE A 8 -39.25 23.22 -23.86
C ILE A 8 -38.39 21.94 -23.78
N PHE A 9 -37.32 22.04 -22.99
CA PHE A 9 -36.64 20.91 -22.35
C PHE A 9 -37.58 20.26 -21.32
N LEU A 10 -37.93 18.99 -21.52
CA LEU A 10 -38.54 18.14 -20.50
C LEU A 10 -37.44 17.31 -19.82
N LEU A 11 -37.13 17.66 -18.58
CA LEU A 11 -36.43 16.80 -17.62
C LEU A 11 -37.38 15.70 -17.14
N PRO A 12 -36.94 14.43 -17.03
CA PRO A 12 -37.54 13.48 -16.12
C PRO A 12 -36.84 13.57 -14.76
N SER A 13 -37.61 14.06 -13.79
CA SER A 13 -37.32 14.00 -12.36
C SER A 13 -37.72 12.63 -11.79
N LEU A 14 -36.96 12.18 -10.79
CA LEU A 14 -37.26 11.14 -9.79
C LEU A 14 -37.18 9.66 -10.21
N CYS A 15 -36.06 9.04 -9.83
CA CYS A 15 -36.10 7.70 -9.22
C CYS A 15 -35.37 7.76 -7.88
N ASN A 16 -36.17 7.93 -6.82
CA ASN A 16 -35.79 7.79 -5.42
C ASN A 16 -35.45 6.32 -5.15
N GLN A 17 -34.16 6.01 -4.97
CA GLN A 17 -33.70 4.85 -4.20
C GLN A 17 -32.20 5.02 -3.86
N CYS A 18 -31.90 6.09 -3.12
CA CYS A 18 -30.62 6.22 -2.44
C CYS A 18 -30.70 5.41 -1.14
N GLY A 19 -30.40 4.11 -1.24
CA GLY A 19 -30.17 3.28 -0.07
C GLY A 19 -28.83 3.66 0.54
N THR A 20 -28.86 4.35 1.68
CA THR A 20 -27.72 4.56 2.56
C THR A 20 -27.17 3.22 3.03
N LEU A 21 -26.17 2.69 2.34
CA LEU A 21 -25.29 1.67 2.89
C LEU A 21 -24.36 2.35 3.90
N HIS A 22 -24.85 2.52 5.13
CA HIS A 22 -23.99 2.72 6.27
C HIS A 22 -23.06 1.50 6.36
N ALA A 23 -21.79 1.66 6.01
CA ALA A 23 -20.76 0.70 6.37
C ALA A 23 -20.64 0.71 7.90
N GLN A 24 -21.38 -0.18 8.56
CA GLN A 24 -21.23 -0.41 10.00
C GLN A 24 -19.92 -1.16 10.24
N TYR A 25 -18.90 -0.41 10.63
CA TYR A 25 -17.71 -0.97 11.24
C TYR A 25 -18.07 -1.44 12.66
N PRO A 26 -17.78 -2.69 13.04
CA PRO A 26 -17.99 -3.14 14.41
C PRO A 26 -16.97 -2.47 15.33
N ILE A 27 -17.42 -1.47 16.08
CA ILE A 27 -16.69 -0.87 17.21
C ILE A 27 -16.68 -1.90 18.35
N ASN A 28 -15.52 -2.49 18.62
CA ASN A 28 -15.35 -3.40 19.76
C ASN A 28 -15.08 -2.55 21.01
N VAL A 29 -16.15 -2.12 21.69
CA VAL A 29 -16.03 -1.35 22.94
C VAL A 29 -15.95 -2.32 24.11
N GLY A 30 -14.72 -2.63 24.55
CA GLY A 30 -14.50 -3.27 25.85
C GLY A 30 -14.93 -2.31 26.97
N SER A 31 -16.07 -2.58 27.59
CA SER A 31 -16.63 -1.73 28.65
C SER A 31 -15.94 -1.97 30.00
N ASN A 32 -15.23 -0.96 30.51
CA ASN A 32 -14.83 -0.86 31.91
C ASN A 32 -15.66 0.28 32.56
N PRO A 33 -16.54 0.01 33.53
CA PRO A 33 -17.44 1.02 34.06
C PRO A 33 -16.72 1.88 35.10
N GLY A 34 -16.17 3.02 34.70
CA GLY A 34 -15.50 3.87 35.70
C GLY A 34 -14.89 5.20 35.27
N GLN A 35 -14.92 5.62 34.00
CA GLN A 35 -14.40 6.94 33.62
C GLN A 35 -15.26 7.58 32.51
N SER A 36 -16.16 8.47 32.93
CA SER A 36 -16.88 9.39 32.05
C SER A 36 -15.99 10.61 31.78
N SER A 37 -15.02 10.50 30.88
CA SER A 37 -14.46 11.66 30.19
C SER A 37 -15.30 11.95 28.94
N ALA A 38 -15.57 13.22 28.69
CA ALA A 38 -16.49 13.71 27.66
C ALA A 38 -16.24 13.07 26.28
N ILE A 39 -17.19 12.26 25.80
CA ILE A 39 -17.20 11.78 24.43
C ILE A 39 -17.64 12.98 23.57
N GLY A 40 -16.66 13.69 22.99
CA GLY A 40 -16.93 14.71 21.99
C GLY A 40 -17.70 14.15 20.79
N ALA A 41 -18.31 15.03 19.99
CA ALA A 41 -18.89 14.61 18.72
C ALA A 41 -17.85 13.85 17.88
N PRO A 42 -18.24 12.81 17.12
CA PRO A 42 -17.32 12.10 16.24
C PRO A 42 -16.65 13.09 15.28
N PRO A 43 -15.38 12.87 14.89
CA PRO A 43 -14.69 13.76 13.97
C PRO A 43 -15.42 13.83 12.63
N GLU A 44 -15.38 14.99 11.99
CA GLU A 44 -15.89 15.15 10.65
C GLU A 44 -15.11 14.23 9.69
N PRO A 45 -15.75 13.70 8.62
CA PRO A 45 -15.09 12.74 7.74
C PRO A 45 -13.75 13.21 7.16
N GLN A 46 -13.62 14.51 6.86
CA GLN A 46 -12.36 15.08 6.37
C GLN A 46 -11.22 15.08 7.40
N ASN A 47 -11.52 14.94 8.69
CA ASN A 47 -10.54 14.81 9.76
C ASN A 47 -10.10 13.36 9.97
N ILE A 48 -10.54 12.43 9.12
CA ILE A 48 -10.14 11.02 9.17
C ILE A 48 -9.11 10.75 8.06
N GLY A 49 -7.95 10.23 8.45
CA GLY A 49 -6.90 9.77 7.53
C GLY A 49 -6.98 8.27 7.25
N ALA A 50 -6.62 7.86 6.05
CA ALA A 50 -6.31 6.47 5.72
C ALA A 50 -4.93 6.41 5.05
N PHE A 51 -3.98 5.76 5.73
CA PHE A 51 -2.57 5.73 5.35
C PHE A 51 -2.22 4.38 4.75
N PHE A 52 -1.72 4.35 3.52
CA PHE A 52 -1.40 3.12 2.81
C PHE A 52 0.08 3.06 2.48
N ASP A 53 0.75 1.98 2.86
CA ASP A 53 2.04 1.64 2.25
C ASP A 53 1.88 1.31 0.76
N ILE A 54 2.97 1.40 0.00
CA ILE A 54 2.97 1.15 -1.45
C ILE A 54 3.37 -0.30 -1.75
N ASP A 55 4.57 -0.68 -1.34
CA ASP A 55 5.21 -1.92 -1.79
C ASP A 55 4.53 -3.12 -1.14
N ASN A 56 4.16 -4.14 -1.91
CA ASN A 56 3.30 -5.27 -1.52
C ASN A 56 1.91 -4.96 -0.94
N THR A 57 1.61 -3.70 -0.61
CA THR A 57 0.35 -3.23 -0.04
C THR A 57 -0.59 -2.72 -1.13
N ILE A 58 -0.28 -1.57 -1.76
CA ILE A 58 -1.02 -1.04 -2.91
C ILE A 58 -0.62 -1.78 -4.19
N MET A 59 0.66 -2.12 -4.35
CA MET A 59 1.17 -2.80 -5.54
C MET A 59 1.92 -4.08 -5.22
N ARG A 60 2.07 -4.95 -6.22
CA ARG A 60 2.82 -6.21 -6.09
C ARG A 60 4.31 -5.98 -6.21
N GLY A 61 5.08 -6.43 -5.22
CA GLY A 61 6.52 -6.23 -5.19
C GLY A 61 6.88 -4.78 -4.89
N ALA A 62 8.17 -4.49 -4.98
CA ALA A 62 8.73 -3.17 -4.75
C ALA A 62 8.56 -2.28 -5.98
N SER A 63 8.00 -1.11 -5.78
CA SER A 63 7.86 -0.02 -6.74
C SER A 63 9.19 0.33 -7.41
N ILE A 64 10.27 0.45 -6.61
CA ILE A 64 11.62 0.76 -7.12
C ILE A 64 12.15 -0.32 -8.08
N TYR A 65 11.78 -1.58 -7.87
CA TYR A 65 12.17 -2.67 -8.78
C TYR A 65 11.44 -2.54 -10.12
N HIS A 66 10.15 -2.19 -10.12
CA HIS A 66 9.42 -1.95 -11.37
C HIS A 66 9.93 -0.73 -12.11
N LEU A 67 10.34 0.32 -11.37
CA LEU A 67 10.99 1.49 -11.95
C LEU A 67 12.28 1.07 -12.65
N ALA A 68 13.16 0.34 -11.95
CA ALA A 68 14.40 -0.20 -12.50
C ALA A 68 14.17 -1.05 -13.76
N ARG A 69 13.11 -1.87 -13.80
CA ARG A 69 12.75 -2.63 -15.01
C ARG A 69 12.40 -1.74 -16.20
N GLY A 70 11.63 -0.68 -15.97
CA GLY A 70 11.26 0.29 -17.01
C GLY A 70 12.46 1.07 -17.56
N LEU A 71 13.36 1.46 -16.66
CA LEU A 71 14.62 2.12 -17.02
C LEU A 71 15.56 1.22 -17.81
N PHE A 72 15.67 -0.05 -17.43
CA PHE A 72 16.43 -1.05 -18.18
C PHE A 72 15.85 -1.27 -19.58
N ALA A 73 14.52 -1.37 -19.72
CA ALA A 73 13.86 -1.51 -21.02
C ALA A 73 14.17 -0.34 -21.97
N ARG A 74 14.47 0.83 -21.41
CA ARG A 74 14.87 2.06 -22.13
C ARG A 74 16.38 2.21 -22.30
N LYS A 75 17.18 1.20 -21.93
CA LYS A 75 18.66 1.19 -21.98
C LYS A 75 19.32 2.27 -21.11
N ILE A 76 18.61 2.73 -20.08
CA ILE A 76 19.12 3.72 -19.13
C ILE A 76 19.89 3.02 -18.00
N LEU A 77 19.42 1.85 -17.56
CA LEU A 77 20.13 0.99 -16.62
C LEU A 77 20.88 -0.14 -17.33
N SER A 78 22.01 -0.54 -16.77
CA SER A 78 22.74 -1.72 -17.22
C SER A 78 22.10 -3.02 -16.74
N ALA A 79 22.47 -4.15 -17.34
CA ALA A 79 22.02 -5.47 -16.89
C ALA A 79 22.49 -5.79 -15.46
N THR A 80 23.68 -5.29 -15.08
CA THR A 80 24.23 -5.44 -13.72
C THR A 80 23.39 -4.68 -12.70
N ASP A 81 22.95 -3.46 -13.03
CA ASP A 81 22.09 -2.66 -12.15
C ASP A 81 20.75 -3.37 -11.93
N LEU A 82 20.12 -3.84 -13.02
CA LEU A 82 18.87 -4.59 -12.92
C LEU A 82 19.02 -5.87 -12.09
N ALA A 83 20.13 -6.60 -12.21
CA ALA A 83 20.40 -7.78 -11.42
C ALA A 83 20.49 -7.44 -9.91
N ASN A 84 21.13 -6.33 -9.55
CA ASN A 84 21.19 -5.87 -8.17
C ASN A 84 19.79 -5.56 -7.61
N PHE A 85 18.94 -4.87 -8.38
CA PHE A 85 17.55 -4.62 -7.99
C PHE A 85 16.72 -5.91 -7.90
N ALA A 86 16.95 -6.88 -8.80
CA ALA A 86 16.27 -8.17 -8.77
C ALA A 86 16.65 -8.99 -7.52
N ILE A 87 17.93 -8.97 -7.12
CA ILE A 87 18.40 -9.61 -5.88
C ILE A 87 17.74 -8.95 -4.66
N ALA A 88 17.73 -7.62 -4.62
CA ALA A 88 17.06 -6.86 -3.55
C ALA A 88 15.57 -7.20 -3.47
N GLN A 89 14.88 -7.24 -4.61
CA GLN A 89 13.48 -7.63 -4.70
C GLN A 89 13.26 -9.07 -4.23
N GLY A 90 14.12 -10.00 -4.62
CA GLY A 90 14.06 -11.40 -4.20
C GLY A 90 14.13 -11.53 -2.68
N LYS A 91 15.13 -10.88 -2.06
CA LYS A 91 15.26 -10.83 -0.60
C LYS A 91 14.03 -10.21 0.08
N PHE A 92 13.53 -9.10 -0.45
CA PHE A 92 12.33 -8.43 0.07
C PHE A 92 11.09 -9.34 0.05
N LEU A 93 10.92 -10.13 -1.01
CA LEU A 93 9.80 -11.08 -1.11
C LEU A 93 9.94 -12.30 -0.19
N THR A 94 11.17 -12.73 0.12
CA THR A 94 11.40 -13.97 0.88
C THR A 94 11.44 -13.75 2.39
N TYR A 95 12.01 -12.64 2.85
CA TYR A 95 12.30 -12.45 4.28
C TYR A 95 11.53 -11.27 4.90
N GLY A 96 10.83 -10.47 4.10
CA GLY A 96 10.54 -9.10 4.53
C GLY A 96 11.85 -8.30 4.62
N SER A 97 11.78 -6.99 4.60
CA SER A 97 12.98 -6.14 4.66
C SER A 97 13.75 -6.38 5.97
N GLU A 98 14.78 -7.23 5.95
CA GLU A 98 15.72 -7.41 7.05
C GLU A 98 17.12 -6.90 6.69
N ASN A 99 17.62 -6.00 7.56
CA ASN A 99 18.91 -5.30 7.61
C ASN A 99 18.95 -3.87 7.05
N LEU A 100 19.28 -2.94 7.95
CA LEU A 100 19.63 -1.54 7.67
C LEU A 100 20.74 -1.42 6.60
N SER A 101 21.67 -2.38 6.55
CA SER A 101 22.76 -2.41 5.56
C SER A 101 22.27 -2.75 4.15
N ASP A 102 21.27 -3.63 4.01
CA ASP A 102 20.64 -3.92 2.72
C ASP A 102 19.79 -2.70 2.27
N MET A 103 19.10 -2.03 3.20
CA MET A 103 18.40 -0.77 2.89
C MET A 103 19.33 0.36 2.48
N ALA A 104 20.48 0.53 3.16
CA ALA A 104 21.49 1.52 2.80
C ALA A 104 22.03 1.27 1.38
N ARG A 105 22.33 0.01 1.03
CA ARG A 105 22.78 -0.36 -0.33
C ARG A 105 21.69 -0.14 -1.39
N ILE A 106 20.43 -0.45 -1.10
CA ILE A 106 19.32 -0.21 -2.01
C ILE A 106 19.13 1.30 -2.23
N THR A 107 19.19 2.07 -1.15
CA THR A 107 19.10 3.53 -1.18
C THR A 107 20.25 4.14 -1.99
N GLU A 108 21.49 3.70 -1.75
CA GLU A 108 22.68 4.15 -2.47
C GLU A 108 22.60 3.85 -3.98
N ASN A 109 22.15 2.63 -4.34
CA ASN A 109 21.95 2.25 -5.74
C ASN A 109 20.80 3.04 -6.41
N ALA A 110 19.72 3.32 -5.67
CA ALA A 110 18.62 4.14 -6.18
C ALA A 110 19.06 5.60 -6.37
N LEU A 111 19.87 6.13 -5.46
CA LEU A 111 20.41 7.50 -5.52
C LEU A 111 21.41 7.66 -6.65
N SER A 112 22.36 6.72 -6.80
CA SER A 112 23.37 6.78 -7.86
C SER A 112 22.75 6.81 -9.26
N PHE A 113 21.59 6.19 -9.44
CA PHE A 113 20.83 6.25 -10.69
C PHE A 113 20.34 7.67 -11.02
N VAL A 114 19.80 8.40 -10.04
CA VAL A 114 19.23 9.73 -10.26
C VAL A 114 20.24 10.86 -10.18
N THR A 115 21.41 10.64 -9.56
CA THR A 115 22.46 11.66 -9.39
C THR A 115 22.81 12.36 -10.70
N GLY A 116 22.77 13.70 -10.69
CA GLY A 116 23.12 14.53 -11.84
C GLY A 116 22.03 14.62 -12.92
N ARG A 117 20.88 13.97 -12.73
CA ARG A 117 19.73 14.07 -13.66
C ARG A 117 18.78 15.18 -13.25
N ASN A 118 18.10 15.73 -14.25
CA ASN A 118 17.03 16.68 -14.03
C ASN A 118 15.79 15.98 -13.45
N VAL A 119 15.16 16.61 -12.47
CA VAL A 119 13.99 16.06 -11.75
C VAL A 119 12.79 15.86 -12.67
N ASP A 120 12.55 16.79 -13.59
CA ASP A 120 11.42 16.72 -14.53
C ASP A 120 11.60 15.56 -15.52
N GLU A 121 12.84 15.30 -15.96
CA GLU A 121 13.17 14.16 -16.82
C GLU A 121 12.87 12.83 -16.11
N VAL A 122 13.35 12.67 -14.87
CA VAL A 122 13.13 11.45 -14.07
C VAL A 122 11.64 11.27 -13.73
N THR A 123 10.93 12.37 -13.48
CA THR A 123 9.49 12.34 -13.16
C THR A 123 8.68 11.90 -14.39
N ALA A 124 8.88 12.52 -15.55
CA ALA A 124 8.20 12.15 -16.79
C ALA A 124 8.47 10.68 -17.17
N LEU A 125 9.71 10.25 -17.01
CA LEU A 125 10.11 8.86 -17.22
C LEU A 125 9.42 7.89 -16.25
N SER A 126 9.26 8.29 -14.99
CA SER A 126 8.55 7.51 -13.98
C SER A 126 7.05 7.40 -14.28
N GLU A 127 6.45 8.45 -14.86
CA GLU A 127 5.05 8.42 -15.32
C GLU A 127 4.85 7.41 -16.44
N ASP A 128 5.69 7.44 -17.48
CA ASP A 128 5.62 6.47 -18.57
C ASP A 128 5.78 5.03 -18.07
N ILE A 129 6.74 4.80 -17.17
CA ILE A 129 6.99 3.47 -16.61
C ILE A 129 5.81 3.01 -15.73
N TYR A 130 5.15 3.94 -15.03
CA TYR A 130 3.95 3.61 -14.29
C TYR A 130 2.86 3.05 -15.22
N ASP A 131 2.57 3.77 -16.30
CA ASP A 131 1.51 3.41 -17.25
C ASP A 131 1.82 2.08 -17.97
N GLU A 132 3.08 1.84 -18.35
CA GLU A 132 3.49 0.64 -19.09
C GLU A 132 3.65 -0.61 -18.22
N ILE A 133 4.09 -0.46 -16.97
CA ILE A 133 4.56 -1.59 -16.15
C ILE A 133 3.81 -1.69 -14.83
N MET A 134 3.63 -0.57 -14.12
CA MET A 134 3.19 -0.60 -12.72
C MET A 134 1.68 -0.68 -12.54
N ALA A 135 0.90 -0.08 -13.44
CA ALA A 135 -0.57 -0.13 -13.38
C ALA A 135 -1.09 -1.58 -13.24
N ASP A 136 -0.51 -2.49 -14.01
CA ASP A 136 -0.79 -3.94 -13.99
C ASP A 136 -0.27 -4.67 -12.74
N LYS A 137 0.41 -3.98 -11.81
CA LYS A 137 0.92 -4.53 -10.54
C LYS A 137 0.10 -4.11 -9.35
N VAL A 138 -0.79 -3.15 -9.49
CA VAL A 138 -1.67 -2.69 -8.41
C VAL A 138 -2.59 -3.82 -7.94
N TRP A 139 -2.87 -3.89 -6.64
CA TRP A 139 -3.82 -4.80 -6.02
C TRP A 139 -5.23 -4.18 -6.10
N PRO A 140 -6.17 -4.75 -6.90
CA PRO A 140 -7.51 -4.17 -7.03
C PRO A 140 -8.25 -4.12 -5.69
N GLY A 141 -8.02 -5.09 -4.82
CA GLY A 141 -8.62 -5.13 -3.48
C GLY A 141 -8.15 -3.98 -2.58
N THR A 142 -6.85 -3.68 -2.56
CA THR A 142 -6.31 -2.55 -1.77
C THR A 142 -6.78 -1.21 -2.33
N VAL A 143 -6.81 -1.06 -3.65
CA VAL A 143 -7.35 0.16 -4.28
C VAL A 143 -8.83 0.36 -3.99
N GLN A 144 -9.61 -0.72 -3.96
CA GLN A 144 -11.01 -0.63 -3.58
C GLN A 144 -11.18 -0.12 -2.14
N LEU A 145 -10.33 -0.53 -1.20
CA LEU A 145 -10.32 0.00 0.17
C LEU A 145 -10.00 1.49 0.19
N ALA A 146 -8.98 1.92 -0.55
CA ALA A 146 -8.62 3.33 -0.68
C ALA A 146 -9.79 4.17 -1.23
N HIS A 147 -10.47 3.69 -2.28
CA HIS A 147 -11.64 4.37 -2.83
C HIS A 147 -12.85 4.39 -1.90
N MET A 148 -13.04 3.35 -1.08
CA MET A 148 -14.09 3.37 -0.05
C MET A 148 -13.86 4.50 0.96
N HIS A 149 -12.61 4.72 1.38
CA HIS A 149 -12.27 5.87 2.23
C HIS A 149 -12.53 7.22 1.54
N ARG A 150 -12.13 7.36 0.26
CA ARG A 150 -12.43 8.57 -0.51
C ARG A 150 -13.94 8.83 -0.61
N ALA A 151 -14.72 7.79 -0.88
CA ALA A 151 -16.18 7.87 -0.95
C ALA A 151 -16.82 8.22 0.41
N ALA A 152 -16.18 7.85 1.51
CA ALA A 152 -16.59 8.23 2.87
C ALA A 152 -16.18 9.67 3.26
N GLY A 153 -15.46 10.40 2.40
CA GLY A 153 -14.99 11.76 2.69
C GLY A 153 -13.66 11.83 3.43
N HIS A 154 -12.98 10.69 3.63
CA HIS A 154 -11.68 10.64 4.31
C HIS A 154 -10.56 11.16 3.41
N GLN A 155 -9.47 11.60 4.04
CA GLN A 155 -8.21 11.86 3.34
C GLN A 155 -7.43 10.55 3.19
N VAL A 156 -6.91 10.26 2.00
CA VAL A 156 -6.20 9.01 1.71
C VAL A 156 -4.79 9.30 1.24
N TRP A 157 -3.80 8.84 1.98
CA TRP A 157 -2.40 9.18 1.78
C TRP A 157 -1.54 7.93 1.58
N LEU A 158 -0.60 8.01 0.64
CA LEU A 158 0.46 7.00 0.54
C LEU A 158 1.60 7.32 1.51
N VAL A 159 2.14 6.31 2.18
CA VAL A 159 3.23 6.43 3.16
C VAL A 159 4.30 5.38 2.88
N SER A 160 5.40 5.77 2.22
CA SER A 160 6.33 4.79 1.64
C SER A 160 7.81 5.18 1.69
N ALA A 161 8.69 4.18 1.72
CA ALA A 161 10.13 4.37 1.54
C ALA A 161 10.53 4.68 0.09
N ALA A 162 9.61 4.52 -0.88
CA ALA A 162 9.83 4.86 -2.28
C ALA A 162 10.14 6.37 -2.47
N PRO A 163 10.75 6.76 -3.61
CA PRO A 163 10.91 8.17 -3.95
C PRO A 163 9.56 8.91 -4.01
N ILE A 164 9.55 10.14 -3.50
CA ILE A 164 8.34 10.98 -3.42
C ILE A 164 7.70 11.26 -4.78
N GLU A 165 8.49 11.38 -5.84
CA GLU A 165 8.01 11.58 -7.21
C GLU A 165 7.16 10.38 -7.66
N LEU A 166 7.67 9.16 -7.44
CA LEU A 166 6.95 7.94 -7.77
C LEU A 166 5.69 7.77 -6.91
N ALA A 167 5.77 8.06 -5.61
CA ALA A 167 4.63 7.99 -4.72
C ALA A 167 3.52 9.00 -5.12
N ASN A 168 3.89 10.22 -5.51
CA ASN A 168 2.96 11.23 -6.01
C ASN A 168 2.31 10.80 -7.33
N ILE A 169 3.07 10.22 -8.26
CA ILE A 169 2.52 9.67 -9.51
C ILE A 169 1.45 8.61 -9.19
N ILE A 170 1.75 7.66 -8.29
CA ILE A 170 0.80 6.63 -7.88
C ILE A 170 -0.44 7.25 -7.22
N ALA A 171 -0.26 8.20 -6.30
CA ALA A 171 -1.38 8.88 -5.63
C ALA A 171 -2.29 9.61 -6.63
N ASN A 172 -1.71 10.33 -7.59
CA ASN A 172 -2.43 11.06 -8.62
C ASN A 172 -3.21 10.10 -9.54
N LYS A 173 -2.55 9.06 -10.05
CA LYS A 173 -3.17 8.06 -10.95
C LYS A 173 -4.32 7.30 -10.28
N LEU A 174 -4.25 7.12 -8.95
CA LEU A 174 -5.29 6.48 -8.15
C LEU A 174 -6.31 7.46 -7.54
N GLY A 175 -6.21 8.77 -7.80
CA GLY A 175 -7.16 9.77 -7.26
C GLY A 175 -7.17 9.89 -5.73
N LEU A 176 -6.01 9.71 -5.10
CA LEU A 176 -5.81 9.81 -3.65
C LEU A 176 -5.56 11.26 -3.23
N SER A 177 -5.46 11.52 -1.92
CA SER A 177 -5.21 12.87 -1.39
C SER A 177 -3.77 13.33 -1.58
N GLY A 178 -2.81 12.41 -1.54
CA GLY A 178 -1.39 12.71 -1.75
C GLY A 178 -0.48 11.60 -1.27
N ALA A 179 0.81 11.91 -1.14
CA ALA A 179 1.81 11.00 -0.61
C ALA A 179 2.82 11.71 0.30
N ILE A 180 3.32 10.96 1.28
CA ILE A 180 4.52 11.27 2.06
C ILE A 180 5.51 10.12 1.87
N ALA A 181 6.74 10.44 1.47
CA ALA A 181 7.71 9.42 1.09
C ALA A 181 9.16 9.90 1.24
N THR A 182 10.12 9.09 0.80
CA THR A 182 11.54 9.44 0.84
C THR A 182 11.84 10.58 -0.14
N VAL A 183 12.50 11.63 0.35
CA VAL A 183 12.82 12.84 -0.43
C VAL A 183 14.32 12.90 -0.70
N SER A 184 14.71 12.88 -1.96
CA SER A 184 16.08 13.16 -2.41
C SER A 184 16.38 14.65 -2.32
N GLU A 185 17.64 14.99 -2.05
CA GLU A 185 18.12 16.36 -2.11
C GLU A 185 18.29 16.80 -3.57
N ILE A 186 17.81 18.01 -3.86
CA ILE A 186 17.76 18.60 -5.20
C ILE A 186 18.35 20.00 -5.13
N GLU A 187 19.26 20.31 -6.05
CA GLU A 187 19.83 21.64 -6.25
C GLU A 187 19.63 22.08 -7.70
N ASN A 188 19.01 23.25 -7.92
CA ASN A 188 18.74 23.79 -9.26
C ASN A 188 18.00 22.81 -10.20
N GLY A 189 17.05 22.03 -9.65
CA GLY A 189 16.29 21.04 -10.41
C GLY A 189 17.07 19.77 -10.76
N ILE A 190 18.23 19.53 -10.13
CA ILE A 190 19.09 18.37 -10.35
C ILE A 190 19.28 17.59 -9.05
N TYR A 191 19.20 16.26 -9.12
CA TYR A 191 19.48 15.40 -7.96
C TYR A 191 20.95 15.45 -7.56
N THR A 192 21.23 15.67 -6.27
CA THR A 192 22.60 15.69 -5.73
C THR A 192 23.15 14.30 -5.45
N GLY A 193 22.28 13.28 -5.41
CA GLY A 193 22.62 11.92 -4.99
C GLY A 193 22.58 11.69 -3.48
N ARG A 194 22.08 12.66 -2.71
CA ARG A 194 21.85 12.55 -1.25
C ARG A 194 20.36 12.57 -0.93
N LEU A 195 20.00 12.14 0.27
CA LEU A 195 18.65 12.34 0.80
C LEU A 195 18.55 13.65 1.56
N LYS A 196 17.39 14.31 1.47
CA LYS A 196 17.07 15.51 2.26
C LYS A 196 16.82 15.16 3.72
N ASN A 197 16.24 13.98 3.97
CA ASN A 197 15.90 13.46 5.30
C ASN A 197 16.28 11.97 5.38
N PRO A 198 16.30 11.34 6.58
CA PRO A 198 16.40 9.90 6.69
C PRO A 198 15.35 9.17 5.83
N PRO A 199 15.65 7.97 5.31
CA PRO A 199 14.68 7.18 4.55
C PRO A 199 13.36 7.00 5.30
N MET A 200 12.23 7.06 4.58
CA MET A 200 10.88 6.95 5.13
C MET A 200 10.54 5.49 5.48
N HIS A 201 11.19 4.96 6.51
CA HIS A 201 11.10 3.56 6.92
C HIS A 201 10.87 3.44 8.44
N GLY A 202 10.06 2.47 8.84
CA GLY A 202 9.79 2.17 10.24
C GLY A 202 9.22 3.35 11.02
N GLU A 203 9.86 3.73 12.11
CA GLU A 203 9.45 4.85 12.97
C GLU A 203 9.30 6.17 12.21
N GLN A 204 10.09 6.39 11.15
CA GLN A 204 9.98 7.61 10.35
C GLN A 204 8.62 7.75 9.68
N LYS A 205 7.97 6.64 9.30
CA LYS A 205 6.60 6.68 8.77
C LYS A 205 5.60 7.13 9.82
N ALA A 206 5.72 6.64 11.05
CA ALA A 206 4.84 7.04 12.15
C ALA A 206 5.02 8.54 12.49
N LEU A 207 6.26 9.02 12.53
CA LEU A 207 6.56 10.45 12.74
C LEU A 207 5.99 11.33 11.63
N ALA A 208 6.14 10.91 10.37
CA ALA A 208 5.63 11.64 9.23
C ALA A 208 4.09 11.68 9.21
N VAL A 209 3.41 10.58 9.55
CA VAL A 209 1.94 10.55 9.71
C VAL A 209 1.49 11.44 10.87
N ALA A 210 2.20 11.42 12.00
CA ALA A 210 1.89 12.31 13.11
C ALA A 210 2.06 13.80 12.75
N GLN A 211 3.05 14.13 11.92
CA GLN A 211 3.23 15.49 11.39
C GLN A 211 2.10 15.87 10.43
N LEU A 212 1.81 15.02 9.45
CA LEU A 212 0.73 15.22 8.50
C LEU A 212 -0.62 15.39 9.20
N ALA A 213 -0.87 14.62 10.26
CA ALA A 213 -2.08 14.74 11.07
C ALA A 213 -2.23 16.11 11.73
N ARG A 214 -1.14 16.72 12.18
CA ARG A 214 -1.18 18.09 12.72
C ARG A 214 -1.42 19.14 11.64
N GLU A 215 -0.88 18.93 10.44
CA GLU A 215 -0.99 19.87 9.32
C GLU A 215 -2.39 19.83 8.67
N HIS A 216 -3.07 18.69 8.75
CA HIS A 216 -4.37 18.44 8.11
C HIS A 216 -5.52 18.20 9.09
N ASP A 217 -5.32 18.50 10.37
CA ASP A 217 -6.29 18.30 11.46
C ASP A 217 -6.86 16.87 11.51
N LEU A 218 -6.02 15.85 11.29
CA LEU A 218 -6.43 14.45 11.31
C LEU A 218 -6.48 13.90 12.74
N VAL A 219 -7.56 13.19 13.06
CA VAL A 219 -7.74 12.51 14.35
C VAL A 219 -7.26 11.06 14.20
N LEU A 220 -6.03 10.79 14.64
CA LEU A 220 -5.37 9.50 14.44
C LEU A 220 -6.12 8.32 15.10
N ASP A 221 -6.74 8.54 16.26
CA ASP A 221 -7.57 7.54 16.97
C ASP A 221 -8.80 7.09 16.15
N HIS A 222 -9.21 7.88 15.16
CA HIS A 222 -10.29 7.52 14.22
C HIS A 222 -9.76 7.16 12.82
N SER A 223 -8.44 7.27 12.60
CA SER A 223 -7.79 7.05 11.33
C SER A 223 -7.40 5.58 11.12
N PHE A 224 -6.98 5.27 9.89
CA PHE A 224 -6.71 3.92 9.41
C PHE A 224 -5.28 3.82 8.88
N ALA A 225 -4.65 2.66 9.01
CA ALA A 225 -3.35 2.39 8.43
C ALA A 225 -3.27 0.97 7.87
N TYR A 226 -2.61 0.84 6.71
CA TYR A 226 -2.53 -0.39 5.93
C TYR A 226 -1.08 -0.66 5.52
N SER A 227 -0.54 -1.83 5.87
CA SER A 227 0.81 -2.25 5.46
C SER A 227 0.96 -3.77 5.44
N ASP A 228 1.97 -4.27 4.70
CA ASP A 228 2.36 -5.67 4.63
C ASP A 228 3.56 -6.02 5.52
N SER A 229 4.31 -5.03 6.02
CA SER A 229 5.59 -5.28 6.67
C SER A 229 5.56 -5.04 8.17
N SER A 230 6.25 -5.91 8.93
CA SER A 230 6.46 -5.70 10.37
C SER A 230 7.25 -4.44 10.70
N ASN A 231 8.00 -3.90 9.74
CA ASN A 231 8.68 -2.62 9.89
C ASN A 231 7.70 -1.48 10.15
N ASP A 232 6.47 -1.58 9.64
CA ASP A 232 5.44 -0.55 9.79
C ASP A 232 4.56 -0.75 11.04
N ILE A 233 4.91 -1.66 11.95
CA ILE A 233 4.21 -1.80 13.25
C ILE A 233 4.11 -0.46 14.01
N PRO A 234 5.14 0.41 14.07
CA PRO A 234 5.02 1.73 14.69
C PRO A 234 3.94 2.61 14.04
N LEU A 235 3.83 2.58 12.70
CA LEU A 235 2.78 3.31 11.96
C LEU A 235 1.40 2.71 12.24
N LEU A 236 1.28 1.38 12.22
CA LEU A 236 0.01 0.71 12.49
C LEU A 236 -0.47 0.97 13.92
N ASN A 237 0.44 0.98 14.90
CA ASN A 237 0.14 1.31 16.29
C ASN A 237 -0.23 2.78 16.51
N SER A 238 0.10 3.69 15.57
CA SER A 238 -0.16 5.13 15.75
C SER A 238 -1.58 5.55 15.35
N VAL A 239 -2.45 4.62 14.95
CA VAL A 239 -3.83 4.89 14.52
C VAL A 239 -4.83 3.99 15.26
N GLY A 240 -6.10 4.39 15.29
CA GLY A 240 -7.14 3.59 15.94
C GLY A 240 -7.58 2.36 15.13
N ASN A 241 -7.38 2.35 13.81
CA ASN A 241 -7.84 1.28 12.93
C ASN A 241 -6.69 0.69 12.07
N PRO A 242 -5.74 -0.06 12.67
CA PRO A 242 -4.70 -0.76 11.92
C PRO A 242 -5.26 -1.94 11.13
N THR A 243 -4.69 -2.23 9.96
CA THR A 243 -5.04 -3.42 9.17
C THR A 243 -3.82 -3.94 8.41
N ALA A 244 -3.53 -5.23 8.57
CA ALA A 244 -2.45 -5.89 7.86
C ALA A 244 -2.91 -6.34 6.46
N ILE A 245 -2.22 -5.91 5.42
CA ILE A 245 -2.49 -6.23 4.02
C ILE A 245 -1.38 -7.11 3.47
N ASN A 246 -1.70 -8.30 2.95
CA ASN A 246 -0.71 -9.25 2.43
C ASN A 246 0.50 -9.49 3.37
N PRO A 247 0.32 -9.60 4.70
CA PRO A 247 1.44 -9.43 5.62
C PRO A 247 2.53 -10.48 5.45
N ASP A 248 3.76 -10.07 5.78
CA ASP A 248 4.87 -10.94 6.11
C ASP A 248 4.54 -11.81 7.35
N SER A 249 5.41 -12.77 7.67
CA SER A 249 5.17 -13.69 8.79
C SER A 249 5.13 -12.98 10.14
N SER A 250 6.01 -11.99 10.34
CA SER A 250 6.17 -11.28 11.61
C SER A 250 4.96 -10.38 11.88
N LEU A 251 4.55 -9.58 10.89
CA LEU A 251 3.35 -8.74 10.98
C LEU A 251 2.09 -9.60 11.12
N ARG A 252 2.01 -10.76 10.45
CA ARG A 252 0.87 -11.66 10.61
C ARG A 252 0.74 -12.17 12.04
N THR A 253 1.83 -12.59 12.65
CA THR A 253 1.84 -13.04 14.05
C THR A 253 1.41 -11.90 14.96
N TYR A 254 2.03 -10.72 14.82
CA TYR A 254 1.70 -9.55 15.61
C TYR A 254 0.23 -9.15 15.47
N ALA A 255 -0.29 -9.10 14.23
CA ALA A 255 -1.68 -8.78 13.95
C ALA A 255 -2.65 -9.76 14.62
N ASN A 256 -2.36 -11.07 14.58
CA ASN A 256 -3.20 -12.07 15.25
C ASN A 256 -3.19 -11.91 16.77
N GLU A 257 -2.03 -11.63 17.36
CA GLU A 257 -1.87 -11.41 18.81
C GLU A 257 -2.62 -10.16 19.30
N HIS A 258 -2.68 -9.11 18.47
CA HIS A 258 -3.32 -7.84 18.80
C HIS A 258 -4.74 -7.70 18.24
N GLY A 259 -5.29 -8.75 17.62
CA GLY A 259 -6.63 -8.76 17.06
C GLY A 259 -6.82 -7.84 15.85
N TRP A 260 -5.75 -7.50 15.14
CA TRP A 260 -5.81 -6.65 13.95
C TRP A 260 -6.40 -7.41 12.75
N PRO A 261 -7.26 -6.76 11.95
CA PRO A 261 -7.73 -7.32 10.69
C PRO A 261 -6.57 -7.68 9.75
N VAL A 262 -6.72 -8.81 9.05
CA VAL A 262 -5.76 -9.28 8.04
C VAL A 262 -6.47 -9.53 6.71
N HIS A 263 -6.05 -8.86 5.64
CA HIS A 263 -6.50 -9.13 4.27
C HIS A 263 -5.36 -9.66 3.41
N ASP A 264 -5.49 -10.89 2.89
CA ASP A 264 -4.48 -11.51 2.02
C ASP A 264 -5.01 -11.66 0.58
N PHE A 265 -4.75 -10.65 -0.25
CA PHE A 265 -5.17 -10.61 -1.66
C PHE A 265 -4.33 -11.55 -2.55
N ARG A 266 -3.14 -11.98 -2.09
CA ARG A 266 -2.33 -13.00 -2.79
C ARG A 266 -3.09 -14.32 -2.86
N ARG A 267 -3.71 -14.71 -1.75
CA ARG A 267 -4.51 -15.95 -1.65
C ARG A 267 -5.77 -15.87 -2.49
N GLN A 268 -6.51 -14.76 -2.44
CA GLN A 268 -7.73 -14.58 -3.24
C GLN A 268 -7.47 -14.71 -4.75
N ARG A 269 -6.31 -14.25 -5.22
CA ARG A 269 -5.90 -14.40 -6.61
C ARG A 269 -5.61 -15.86 -7.00
N LEU A 270 -4.97 -16.64 -6.12
CA LEU A 270 -4.70 -18.05 -6.38
C LEU A 270 -6.00 -18.85 -6.50
N VAL A 271 -6.97 -18.58 -5.62
CA VAL A 271 -8.32 -19.16 -5.69
C VAL A 271 -8.99 -18.82 -7.02
N LYS A 272 -8.97 -17.55 -7.43
CA LYS A 272 -9.56 -17.11 -8.71
C LYS A 272 -8.84 -17.67 -9.95
N ARG A 273 -7.51 -17.77 -9.93
CA ARG A 273 -6.70 -18.18 -11.10
C ARG A 273 -6.64 -19.69 -11.28
N TYR A 274 -6.66 -20.45 -10.19
CA TYR A 274 -6.45 -21.90 -10.21
C TYR A 274 -7.64 -22.70 -9.66
N GLY A 275 -8.75 -22.05 -9.28
CA GLY A 275 -9.96 -22.73 -8.80
C GLY A 275 -9.78 -23.48 -7.48
N ILE A 276 -8.72 -23.20 -6.72
CA ILE A 276 -8.43 -23.89 -5.45
C ILE A 276 -9.41 -23.38 -4.40
N PRO A 277 -10.30 -24.21 -3.83
CA PRO A 277 -11.25 -23.75 -2.83
C PRO A 277 -10.52 -23.28 -1.56
N ALA A 278 -11.00 -22.21 -0.93
CA ALA A 278 -10.37 -21.55 0.21
C ALA A 278 -10.06 -22.49 1.40
N GLY A 279 -10.75 -23.63 1.51
CA GLY A 279 -10.50 -24.67 2.52
C GLY A 279 -9.41 -25.69 2.18
N ALA A 280 -8.93 -25.77 0.93
CA ALA A 280 -7.97 -26.80 0.50
C ALA A 280 -6.52 -26.53 0.96
N THR A 281 -6.17 -25.31 1.36
CA THR A 281 -4.81 -24.99 1.84
C THR A 281 -4.56 -25.39 3.29
N ALA A 282 -5.61 -25.59 4.11
CA ALA A 282 -5.44 -26.20 5.44
C ALA A 282 -4.94 -27.65 5.34
N ILE A 283 -5.23 -28.34 4.24
CA ILE A 283 -4.77 -29.70 3.97
C ILE A 283 -3.31 -29.72 3.50
N ALA A 284 -2.83 -28.66 2.85
CA ALA A 284 -1.46 -28.61 2.32
C ALA A 284 -0.37 -28.53 3.41
N LEU A 285 -0.70 -28.08 4.64
CA LEU A 285 0.23 -28.09 5.78
C LEU A 285 0.10 -29.32 6.69
N VAL A 286 -0.93 -30.15 6.52
CA VAL A 286 -0.99 -31.50 7.13
C VAL A 286 -0.37 -32.55 6.19
N GLY A 287 -0.34 -32.28 4.89
CA GLY A 287 0.13 -33.22 3.85
C GLY A 287 1.64 -33.43 3.73
N ALA A 288 2.48 -32.62 4.37
CA ALA A 288 3.93 -32.85 4.38
C ALA A 288 4.38 -33.89 5.43
N GLY A 289 3.53 -34.22 6.41
CA GLY A 289 3.81 -35.25 7.42
C GLY A 289 3.11 -36.60 7.17
N ALA A 290 1.99 -36.62 6.44
CA ALA A 290 1.23 -37.85 6.18
C ALA A 290 1.61 -38.55 4.86
N GLY A 291 2.25 -37.84 3.92
CA GLY A 291 2.61 -38.36 2.60
C GLY A 291 3.74 -39.40 2.57
N LEU A 292 4.50 -39.53 3.65
CA LEU A 292 5.60 -40.52 3.75
C LEU A 292 5.18 -41.85 4.39
N ALA A 293 4.00 -41.95 5.01
CA ALA A 293 3.57 -43.17 5.72
C ALA A 293 2.73 -44.13 4.86
N ILE A 294 2.17 -43.69 3.72
CA ILE A 294 1.26 -44.53 2.90
C ILE A 294 1.99 -45.28 1.76
N ALA A 295 3.24 -44.91 1.45
CA ALA A 295 4.03 -45.57 0.41
C ALA A 295 4.79 -46.84 0.89
N ALA A 296 4.88 -47.08 2.20
CA ALA A 296 5.67 -48.18 2.78
C ALA A 296 4.89 -49.49 3.00
N THR A 297 3.56 -49.50 2.90
CA THR A 297 2.74 -50.70 3.20
C THR A 297 2.27 -51.49 1.97
N ARG A 298 2.64 -51.06 0.75
CA ARG A 298 2.26 -51.76 -0.50
C ARG A 298 3.35 -52.67 -1.10
N ARG A 299 4.51 -52.82 -0.44
CA ARG A 299 5.63 -53.66 -0.93
C ARG A 299 5.86 -54.99 -0.20
N SER A 300 4.99 -55.37 0.75
CA SER A 300 5.12 -56.63 1.51
C SER A 300 4.00 -57.64 1.25
N ARG A 301 3.26 -57.50 0.14
CA ARG A 301 2.33 -58.53 -0.36
C ARG A 301 2.45 -58.66 -1.89
N ALA A 302 3.55 -59.26 -2.33
CA ALA A 302 3.70 -59.94 -3.61
C ALA A 302 4.75 -61.04 -3.40
#